data_AF-A0A351PUV6-F1
#
_entry.id   AF-A0A351PUV6-F1
#
_cell.length_a   1.000
_cell.length_b   1.000
_cell.length_c   1.000
_cell.angle_alpha   90.00
_cell.angle_beta   90.00
_cell.angle_gamma   90.00
#
_symmetry.space_group_name_H-M   'P 1'
#
loop_
_entity.id
_entity.type
_entity.pdbx_description
1 polymer ?
#
loop_
_entity_poly.entity_id
_entity_poly.type
_entity_poly.pdbx_seq_one_letter_code
_entity_poly.pdbx_strand_id
1 'polypeptide(L)' 'LDDVDLPKNYYPNDDPSNKPLLSWRCHANTIYSNWLNYYVYQNTPYELDAIGKEQ' A
#
# COMPACT_ATOMS: atom_id res chain seq x y z
N LEU A 1 4.41 -5.84 -31.48
CA LEU A 1 4.13 -6.05 -30.04
C LEU A 1 5.31 -5.48 -29.28
N ASP A 2 5.60 -4.19 -29.40
CA ASP A 2 6.76 -3.54 -28.76
C ASP A 2 6.53 -2.03 -28.76
N ASP A 3 5.51 -1.55 -28.06
CA ASP A 3 5.39 -0.11 -27.82
C ASP A 3 4.93 0.12 -26.39
N VAL A 4 5.88 -0.08 -25.47
CA VAL A 4 5.72 0.25 -24.06
C VAL A 4 6.66 1.42 -23.80
N ASP A 5 6.06 2.61 -23.65
CA ASP A 5 6.77 3.81 -23.27
C ASP A 5 7.42 3.67 -21.90
N LEU A 6 8.53 4.40 -21.69
CA LEU A 6 9.21 4.42 -20.41
C LEU A 6 8.29 5.00 -19.32
N PRO A 7 8.22 4.37 -18.13
CA PRO A 7 7.44 4.89 -17.02
C PRO A 7 7.97 6.26 -16.57
N LYS A 8 7.09 7.26 -16.59
CA LYS A 8 7.41 8.64 -16.24
C LYS A 8 7.76 8.77 -14.75
N ASN A 9 8.80 9.53 -14.44
CA ASN A 9 9.26 9.84 -13.08
C ASN A 9 9.60 8.60 -12.22
N TYR A 10 9.93 7.47 -12.86
CA TYR A 10 10.23 6.21 -12.17
C TYR A 10 11.74 5.98 -12.06
N TYR A 11 12.46 6.10 -13.19
CA TYR A 11 13.91 6.00 -13.24
C TYR A 11 14.58 7.38 -13.12
N PRO A 12 15.68 7.51 -12.36
CA PRO A 12 16.51 8.71 -12.41
C PRO A 12 16.98 8.97 -13.85
N ASN A 13 16.74 10.21 -14.33
CA ASN A 13 17.12 10.65 -15.68
C ASN A 13 16.58 9.78 -16.82
N ASP A 14 15.43 9.11 -16.62
CA ASP A 14 14.81 8.24 -17.63
C ASP A 14 15.73 7.09 -18.10
N ASP A 15 16.67 6.65 -17.26
CA ASP A 15 17.63 5.58 -17.57
C ASP A 15 17.28 4.28 -16.81
N PRO A 16 16.82 3.22 -17.52
CA PRO A 16 16.42 1.94 -16.91
C PRO A 16 17.54 1.16 -16.22
N SER A 17 18.81 1.48 -16.50
CA SER A 17 19.96 0.87 -15.82
C SER A 17 20.12 1.37 -14.39
N ASN A 18 19.56 2.55 -14.09
CA ASN A 18 19.56 3.12 -12.75
C ASN A 18 18.48 2.49 -11.88
N LYS A 19 18.75 2.43 -10.57
CA LYS A 19 17.76 1.97 -9.60
C LYS A 19 16.57 2.93 -9.54
N PRO A 20 15.32 2.46 -9.67
CA PRO A 20 14.13 3.30 -9.53
C PRO A 20 14.04 4.00 -8.17
N LEU A 21 13.44 5.19 -8.16
CA LEU A 21 13.15 5.92 -6.93
C LEU A 21 11.88 5.40 -6.27
N LEU A 22 11.96 4.98 -5.01
CA LEU A 22 10.81 4.52 -4.25
C LEU A 22 10.05 5.71 -3.64
N SER A 23 9.37 6.49 -4.47
CA SER A 23 8.75 7.77 -4.08
C SER A 23 7.38 7.64 -3.38
N TRP A 24 6.66 6.52 -3.56
CA TRP A 24 5.31 6.32 -3.01
C TRP A 24 5.24 5.51 -1.71
N ARG A 25 6.37 5.08 -1.13
CA ARG A 25 6.38 4.21 0.06
C ARG A 25 5.62 4.80 1.25
N CYS A 26 5.85 6.07 1.56
CA CYS A 26 5.21 6.72 2.70
C CYS A 26 3.69 6.75 2.54
N HIS A 27 3.21 7.15 1.35
CA HIS A 27 1.79 7.20 1.05
C HIS A 27 1.13 5.82 1.08
N ALA A 28 1.78 4.79 0.53
CA ALA A 28 1.29 3.42 0.59
C ALA A 28 1.10 2.96 2.04
N ASN A 29 2.10 3.17 2.90
CA ASN A 29 1.99 2.84 4.31
C ASN A 29 0.84 3.58 5.00
N THR A 30 0.68 4.89 4.74
CA THR A 30 -0.41 5.69 5.31
C THR A 30 -1.78 5.20 4.85
N ILE A 31 -1.95 4.83 3.57
CA ILE A 31 -3.21 4.31 3.04
C ILE A 31 -3.60 3.03 3.77
N TYR A 32 -2.69 2.06 3.90
CA TYR A 32 -2.99 0.80 4.59
C TYR A 32 -3.31 1.01 6.07
N SER A 33 -2.50 1.81 6.78
CA SER A 33 -2.75 2.11 8.19
C SER A 33 -4.08 2.81 8.41
N ASN A 34 -4.41 3.81 7.59
CA ASN A 34 -5.66 4.54 7.72
C ASN A 34 -6.86 3.66 7.36
N TRP A 35 -6.75 2.85 6.31
CA TRP A 35 -7.81 1.94 5.92
C TRP A 35 -8.13 0.93 7.04
N LEU A 36 -7.11 0.26 7.58
CA LEU A 36 -7.31 -0.67 8.69
C LEU A 36 -7.91 0.03 9.91
N ASN A 37 -7.33 1.14 10.35
CA ASN A 37 -7.74 1.78 11.59
C ASN A 37 -9.13 2.42 11.52
N TYR A 38 -9.42 3.18 10.46
CA TYR A 38 -10.64 3.98 10.38
C TYR A 38 -11.77 3.26 9.64
N TYR A 39 -11.45 2.41 8.66
CA TYR A 39 -12.48 1.76 7.84
C TYR A 39 -12.73 0.31 8.23
N VAL A 40 -11.72 -0.44 8.68
CA VAL A 40 -11.93 -1.83 9.11
C VAL A 40 -12.28 -1.90 10.59
N TYR A 41 -11.39 -1.45 11.48
CA TYR A 41 -11.55 -1.63 12.92
C TYR A 41 -12.72 -0.83 13.50
N GLN A 42 -12.92 0.42 13.07
CA GLN A 42 -13.98 1.26 13.62
C GLN A 42 -15.38 0.95 13.06
N ASN A 43 -15.47 0.40 11.84
CA ASN A 43 -16.77 0.07 11.23
C ASN A 43 -17.16 -1.39 11.41
N THR A 44 -16.23 -2.27 11.80
CA THR A 44 -16.54 -3.67 12.11
C THR A 44 -16.67 -3.79 13.62
N PRO A 45 -17.90 -3.96 14.16
CA PRO A 45 -18.06 -4.19 15.58
C PRO A 45 -17.31 -5.48 15.95
N TYR A 46 -16.26 -5.32 16.75
CA TYR A 46 -15.49 -6.44 17.23
C TYR A 46 -16.06 -6.86 18.58
N GLU A 47 -16.61 -8.07 18.66
CA GLU A 47 -17.02 -8.64 19.94
C GLU A 47 -15.79 -9.11 20.71
N LEU A 48 -15.22 -8.21 21.52
CA LEU A 48 -14.09 -8.52 22.41
C LEU A 48 -14.39 -9.73 23.31
N ASP A 49 -15.66 -9.95 23.65
CA ASP A 49 -16.16 -11.06 24.47
C ASP A 49 -16.15 -12.43 23.76
N ALA A 50 -15.97 -12.45 22.44
CA ALA A 50 -15.88 -13.67 21.63
C ALA A 50 -14.42 -14.18 21.51
N ILE A 51 -13.42 -13.38 21.86
CA ILE A 51 -12.01 -13.79 21.78
C ILE A 51 -11.73 -14.89 22.80
N GLY A 52 -11.27 -16.05 22.34
CA GLY A 52 -10.90 -17.17 23.20
C GLY A 52 -12.08 -18.04 23.64
N LYS A 53 -13.27 -17.83 23.06
CA LYS A 53 -14.42 -18.75 23.17
C LYS A 53 -14.63 -19.48 21.85
N GLU A 54 -13.59 -20.16 21.36
CA GLU A 54 -13.78 -21.25 20.40
C GLU A 54 -13.89 -22.56 21.19
N GLN A 55 -14.91 -23.36 20.86
CA GLN A 55 -15.26 -24.63 21.50
C GLN A 55 -14.18 -25.70 21.32
#